data_AF-A0AA38ZM68-F1
#
_entry.id   AF-A0AA38ZM68-F1
#
_cell.length_a   1.000
_cell.length_b   1.000
_cell.length_c   1.000
_cell.angle_alpha   90.00
_cell.angle_beta   90.00
_cell.angle_gamma   90.00
#
_symmetry.space_group_name_H-M   'P 1'
#
loop_
_entity.id
_entity.type
_entity.pdbx_description
1 polymer ?
#
loop_
_entity_poly.entity_id
_entity_poly.type
_entity_poly.pdbx_seq_one_letter_code
_entity_poly.pdbx_strand_id
1 'polypeptide(L)'
;MKATGRRRPKDSIRPPPPPPPSVDHHRQFSSDSDASFAGSRPSSLGVNRSSAGDALTDRSYQLSAIRTINSFLASHSSPLSLKPPLPSAKDISETLKFLISQLDFPTTKLEDDLPILLKHLNCPIKLNKSALKAPGTPHAWPSLLGVMHWLVQIALYNDHLVSNLQCFDNTFVYALDSYLHYIRGDDDGMEAVDREFMGKLERERDAVAEGVKALEKEVAEREGRLEELRLGPSAKEVVEKERGVLEEDVKKFHAIIAEFSGRIASVEKILEEKEKELGVKVEENNRICEENEDLKKRVELQTFNARDAERMKRELQAVERDITEAEVARNGWEEKSWDLDTTIGHKFKELEALSIECNQALRRLKLGNGLQYVLNAKGSSPAEVLGIDYKSTLKPALDSFADDISKSSMSKLEELISLQQQSVENAAKIEAKRNRLAALQSSSDEVEAQLIFLKKELQNYTSRCATEAKKLVEDVEIETHNVDIVEREVADVLETSKLKLQEAIKQNEEEIQICAWELYALVDSVSKYKEHMASKISEMKCNLSETAGAVSDSYKGSLLAQVSLWIQTTDPIDYSFL
;
A
#
# COMPACT_ATOMS: atom_id res chain seq x y z
N MET A 1 31.10 -35.44 45.19
CA MET A 1 32.28 -35.75 46.04
C MET A 1 33.40 -34.80 45.61
N LYS A 2 34.25 -34.21 46.45
CA LYS A 2 34.28 -34.11 47.93
C LYS A 2 33.88 -32.68 48.36
N ALA A 3 33.72 -32.42 49.66
CA ALA A 3 33.30 -31.10 50.17
C ALA A 3 34.18 -30.61 51.34
N THR A 4 34.62 -29.36 51.23
CA THR A 4 35.20 -28.49 52.28
C THR A 4 34.90 -27.03 51.89
N GLY A 5 34.58 -26.09 52.78
CA GLY A 5 34.22 -26.19 54.20
C GLY A 5 33.89 -24.80 54.75
N ARG A 6 32.59 -24.43 54.83
CA ARG A 6 32.16 -23.09 55.29
C ARG A 6 32.63 -22.80 56.72
N ARG A 7 33.17 -21.60 56.94
CA ARG A 7 33.05 -20.86 58.21
C ARG A 7 32.63 -19.41 57.94
N ARG A 8 31.70 -18.90 58.74
CA ARG A 8 31.27 -17.50 58.73
C ARG A 8 32.12 -16.70 59.75
N PRO A 9 32.37 -15.40 59.53
CA PRO A 9 32.52 -14.46 60.65
C PRO A 9 31.21 -14.38 61.45
N LYS A 10 31.25 -13.88 62.68
CA LYS A 10 30.06 -13.65 63.50
C LYS A 10 30.27 -12.40 64.35
N ASP A 11 29.39 -11.43 64.19
CA ASP A 11 29.46 -10.17 64.92
C ASP A 11 29.23 -10.36 66.42
N SER A 12 30.00 -9.63 67.24
CA SER A 12 29.65 -9.32 68.62
C SER A 12 30.38 -8.06 69.07
N ILE A 13 29.63 -7.07 69.55
CA ILE A 13 30.14 -5.77 69.96
C ILE A 13 30.33 -5.74 71.47
N ARG A 14 31.53 -5.45 71.98
CA ARG A 14 31.81 -4.56 73.14
C ARG A 14 33.33 -4.33 73.36
N PRO A 15 33.74 -3.31 74.16
CA PRO A 15 35.02 -2.61 73.99
C PRO A 15 36.23 -3.18 74.76
N PRO A 16 37.46 -2.73 74.43
CA PRO A 16 38.68 -3.05 75.18
C PRO A 16 38.77 -2.36 76.56
N PRO A 17 39.63 -2.87 77.47
CA PRO A 17 39.88 -2.30 78.80
C PRO A 17 40.85 -1.09 78.77
N PRO A 18 40.90 -0.27 79.84
CA PRO A 18 41.85 0.84 79.96
C PRO A 18 43.28 0.35 80.31
N PRO A 19 44.33 1.14 79.96
CA PRO A 19 45.71 0.87 80.36
C PRO A 19 45.96 1.22 81.85
N PRO A 20 46.99 0.62 82.50
CA PRO A 20 47.37 0.90 83.88
C PRO A 20 48.12 2.25 84.02
N PRO A 21 48.17 2.84 85.23
CA PRO A 21 48.88 4.10 85.47
C PRO A 21 50.40 3.91 85.57
N SER A 22 51.16 4.74 84.87
CA SER A 22 52.62 4.86 85.06
C SER A 22 52.94 5.52 86.41
N VAL A 23 53.99 5.04 87.07
CA VAL A 23 54.50 5.59 88.33
C VAL A 23 55.79 6.35 88.05
N ASP A 24 55.70 7.68 87.99
CA ASP A 24 56.87 8.55 88.00
C ASP A 24 57.00 9.28 89.33
N HIS A 25 58.19 9.18 89.91
CA HIS A 25 58.61 9.92 91.09
C HIS A 25 59.98 10.52 90.79
N HIS A 26 60.07 11.85 90.77
CA HIS A 26 61.12 12.72 91.33
C HIS A 26 60.84 14.14 90.80
N ARG A 27 60.09 14.97 91.54
CA ARG A 27 60.66 15.94 92.48
C ARG A 27 61.87 16.70 91.90
N GLN A 28 61.60 17.76 91.15
CA GLN A 28 62.38 18.99 91.26
C GLN A 28 61.54 20.01 92.05
N PHE A 29 62.19 20.76 92.93
CA PHE A 29 61.55 21.83 93.69
C PHE A 29 61.62 23.12 92.88
N SER A 30 60.47 23.67 92.50
CA SER A 30 60.30 25.10 92.23
C SER A 30 59.37 25.66 93.31
N SER A 31 59.72 26.81 93.89
CA SER A 31 59.13 27.31 95.14
C SER A 31 58.83 28.81 95.08
N ASP A 32 58.28 29.27 93.96
CA ASP A 32 57.70 30.61 93.87
C ASP A 32 56.35 30.66 94.61
N SER A 33 56.31 31.37 95.74
CA SER A 33 55.07 31.73 96.45
C SER A 33 55.32 32.92 97.37
N ASP A 34 55.48 34.10 96.77
CA ASP A 34 55.56 35.36 97.51
C ASP A 34 54.15 35.74 98.00
N ALA A 35 53.87 35.48 99.29
CA ALA A 35 52.56 35.63 99.89
C ALA A 35 52.65 36.23 101.30
N SER A 36 52.15 37.45 101.46
CA SER A 36 52.23 38.20 102.72
C SER A 36 51.36 37.60 103.83
N PHE A 37 51.96 37.32 105.00
CA PHE A 37 51.22 37.16 106.25
C PHE A 37 51.96 37.69 107.49
N ALA A 38 52.46 38.93 107.41
CA ALA A 38 53.04 39.66 108.54
C ALA A 38 51.93 40.11 109.53
N GLY A 39 51.33 39.17 110.26
CA GLY A 39 50.06 39.44 110.94
C GLY A 39 49.66 38.47 112.06
N SER A 40 50.47 38.32 113.11
CA SER A 40 49.99 38.07 114.48
C SER A 40 51.10 38.15 115.53
N ARG A 41 50.96 39.04 116.52
CA ARG A 41 51.57 38.85 117.84
C ARG A 41 50.71 37.84 118.62
N PRO A 42 51.22 36.69 119.07
CA PRO A 42 50.56 35.95 120.14
C PRO A 42 50.59 36.82 121.40
N SER A 43 49.42 37.11 121.97
CA SER A 43 49.30 37.89 123.20
C SER A 43 50.15 37.26 124.32
N SER A 44 50.83 38.10 125.11
CA SER A 44 51.49 37.64 126.32
C SER A 44 50.45 37.13 127.31
N LEU A 45 50.23 35.80 127.32
CA LEU A 45 49.47 35.14 128.38
C LEU A 45 50.11 35.51 129.71
N GLY A 46 49.32 36.16 130.58
CA GLY A 46 49.78 36.52 131.91
C GLY A 46 50.15 35.26 132.68
N VAL A 47 51.45 35.04 132.89
CA VAL A 47 51.94 33.89 133.67
C VAL A 47 51.57 34.13 135.13
N ASN A 48 50.36 33.69 135.50
CA ASN A 48 49.94 33.56 136.89
C ASN A 48 51.00 32.74 137.61
N ARG A 49 51.68 33.36 138.58
CA ARG A 49 52.85 32.82 139.33
C ARG A 49 52.51 31.63 140.26
N SER A 50 51.42 30.92 139.98
CA SER A 50 50.86 29.81 140.73
C SER A 50 50.94 28.47 139.98
N SER A 51 51.14 28.46 138.65
CA SER A 51 51.06 27.24 137.82
C SER A 51 52.36 26.44 137.68
N ALA A 52 53.46 26.88 138.29
CA ALA A 52 54.77 26.21 138.17
C ALA A 52 54.85 24.87 138.95
N GLY A 53 53.94 24.64 139.92
CA GLY A 53 53.85 23.37 140.62
C GLY A 53 53.29 22.26 139.73
N ASP A 54 52.14 22.49 139.11
CA ASP A 54 51.39 21.49 138.35
C ASP A 54 52.18 20.94 137.15
N ALA A 55 52.94 21.80 136.47
CA ALA A 55 53.78 21.41 135.33
C ALA A 55 54.94 20.47 135.74
N LEU A 56 55.51 20.63 136.94
CA LEU A 56 56.58 19.76 137.43
C LEU A 56 56.04 18.38 137.85
N THR A 57 54.77 18.29 138.23
CA THR A 57 54.10 17.02 138.57
C THR A 57 53.66 16.18 137.38
N ASP A 58 53.71 16.69 136.13
CA ASP A 58 53.39 15.89 134.96
C ASP A 58 54.40 14.75 134.73
N ARG A 59 53.86 13.54 134.57
CA ARG A 59 54.63 12.32 134.32
C ARG A 59 55.31 12.33 132.95
N SER A 60 54.76 13.01 131.94
CA SER A 60 55.41 13.11 130.62
C SER A 60 56.63 14.03 130.67
N TYR A 61 56.51 15.20 131.31
CA TYR A 61 57.61 16.12 131.60
C TYR A 61 58.72 15.42 132.40
N GLN A 62 58.38 14.74 133.50
CA GLN A 62 59.37 14.06 134.34
C GLN A 62 60.15 12.98 133.56
N LEU A 63 59.47 12.16 132.75
CA LEU A 63 60.14 11.16 131.92
C LEU A 63 61.03 11.78 130.83
N SER A 64 60.65 12.94 130.29
CA SER A 64 61.48 13.68 129.33
C SER A 64 62.71 14.29 130.02
N ALA A 65 62.53 14.97 131.16
CA ALA A 65 63.60 15.56 131.96
C ALA A 65 64.65 14.52 132.39
N ILE A 66 64.21 13.33 132.84
CA ILE A 66 65.10 12.21 133.17
C ILE A 66 65.93 11.76 131.95
N ARG A 67 65.32 11.70 130.76
CA ARG A 67 66.05 11.37 129.52
C ARG A 67 67.09 12.43 129.18
N THR A 68 66.76 13.72 129.25
CA THR A 68 67.70 14.82 128.98
C THR A 68 68.88 14.78 129.94
N ILE A 69 68.64 14.62 131.25
CA ILE A 69 69.71 14.54 132.26
C ILE A 69 70.58 13.31 132.01
N ASN A 70 70.00 12.13 131.80
CA ASN A 70 70.77 10.92 131.53
C ASN A 70 71.58 11.02 130.23
N SER A 71 71.08 11.73 129.21
CA SER A 71 71.82 11.99 127.97
C SER A 71 73.03 12.91 128.19
N PHE A 72 72.88 13.95 129.02
CA PHE A 72 73.97 14.87 129.38
C PHE A 72 75.04 14.18 130.25
N LEU A 73 74.61 13.35 131.20
CA LEU A 73 75.52 12.52 132.01
C LEU A 73 76.32 11.56 131.12
N ALA A 74 75.67 10.94 130.13
CA ALA A 74 76.32 10.05 129.17
C ALA A 74 77.29 10.78 128.23
N SER A 75 76.97 11.98 127.72
CA SER A 75 77.89 12.74 126.87
C SER A 75 79.16 13.18 127.61
N HIS A 76 79.04 13.42 128.92
CA HIS A 76 80.18 13.72 129.81
C HIS A 76 80.79 12.46 130.46
N SER A 77 80.53 11.26 129.91
CA SER A 77 81.09 9.96 130.35
C SER A 77 80.82 9.55 131.82
N SER A 78 79.82 10.16 132.46
CA SER A 78 79.48 9.88 133.86
C SER A 78 78.71 8.55 134.00
N PRO A 79 79.06 7.66 134.96
CA PRO A 79 78.37 6.38 135.17
C PRO A 79 77.01 6.53 135.90
N LEU A 80 76.60 7.75 136.23
CA LEU A 80 75.37 8.04 136.96
C LEU A 80 74.14 7.99 136.04
N SER A 81 73.05 7.39 136.51
CA SER A 81 71.79 7.30 135.74
C SER A 81 70.56 7.29 136.65
N LEU A 82 69.68 8.27 136.44
CA LEU A 82 68.42 8.42 137.17
C LEU A 82 67.36 7.46 136.59
N LYS A 83 66.84 6.54 137.42
CA LYS A 83 65.85 5.53 137.02
C LYS A 83 64.44 5.91 137.48
N PRO A 84 63.41 5.90 136.61
CA PRO A 84 62.01 6.10 137.00
C PRO A 84 61.44 4.86 137.73
N PRO A 85 60.35 5.01 138.52
CA PRO A 85 59.57 6.23 138.72
C PRO A 85 60.19 7.24 139.70
N LEU A 86 61.08 6.78 140.59
CA LEU A 86 61.72 7.59 141.63
C LEU A 86 63.13 7.02 141.92
N PRO A 87 64.22 7.72 141.55
CA PRO A 87 65.58 7.25 141.78
C PRO A 87 66.00 7.35 143.25
N SER A 88 67.13 6.72 143.62
CA SER A 88 67.55 6.70 145.02
C SER A 88 68.11 8.06 145.47
N ALA A 89 67.98 8.35 146.76
CA ALA A 89 68.50 9.58 147.35
C ALA A 89 70.02 9.77 147.13
N LYS A 90 70.77 8.67 146.96
CA LYS A 90 72.19 8.69 146.62
C LYS A 90 72.40 9.16 145.18
N ASP A 91 71.78 8.49 144.20
CA ASP A 91 71.93 8.79 142.77
C ASP A 91 71.61 10.26 142.48
N ILE A 92 70.51 10.77 143.07
CA ILE A 92 70.08 12.16 142.93
C ILE A 92 71.15 13.13 143.48
N SER A 93 71.71 12.83 144.66
CA SER A 93 72.71 13.68 145.30
C SER A 93 74.05 13.68 144.55
N GLU A 94 74.42 12.55 143.94
CA GLU A 94 75.65 12.40 143.15
C GLU A 94 75.49 13.04 141.76
N THR A 95 74.36 12.84 141.09
CA THR A 95 74.02 13.56 139.84
C THR A 95 74.04 15.07 140.07
N LEU A 96 73.41 15.56 141.14
CA LEU A 96 73.34 16.99 141.38
C LEU A 96 74.72 17.60 141.70
N LYS A 97 75.58 16.92 142.47
CA LYS A 97 76.98 17.32 142.64
C LYS A 97 77.75 17.37 141.31
N PHE A 98 77.57 16.36 140.47
CA PHE A 98 78.22 16.30 139.16
C PHE A 98 77.84 17.50 138.28
N LEU A 99 76.54 17.79 138.17
CA LEU A 99 76.04 18.93 137.38
C LEU A 99 76.59 20.28 137.87
N ILE A 100 76.81 20.46 139.16
CA ILE A 100 77.42 21.69 139.69
C ILE A 100 78.92 21.76 139.34
N SER A 101 79.63 20.61 139.35
CA SER A 101 81.06 20.58 138.99
C SER A 101 81.32 20.85 137.50
N GLN A 102 80.37 20.57 136.61
CA GLN A 102 80.44 20.93 135.18
C GLN A 102 80.12 22.43 134.91
N LEU A 103 79.80 23.19 135.96
CA LEU A 103 79.60 24.64 135.91
C LEU A 103 80.71 25.40 136.69
N ASP A 104 81.85 24.74 136.93
CA ASP A 104 83.03 25.27 137.66
C ASP A 104 82.77 25.75 139.11
N PHE A 105 81.68 25.33 139.74
CA PHE A 105 81.38 25.66 141.14
C PHE A 105 81.82 24.54 142.10
N PRO A 106 82.89 24.71 142.91
CA PRO A 106 83.24 23.73 143.94
C PRO A 106 82.22 23.79 145.10
N THR A 107 81.66 22.65 145.49
CA THR A 107 80.72 22.54 146.62
C THR A 107 81.23 21.61 147.72
N THR A 108 80.95 21.96 148.97
CA THR A 108 81.38 21.22 150.16
C THR A 108 80.21 20.73 151.01
N LYS A 109 79.07 21.43 150.99
CA LYS A 109 77.83 21.09 151.69
C LYS A 109 76.61 21.37 150.81
N LEU A 110 76.18 20.35 150.07
CA LEU A 110 75.09 20.45 149.08
C LEU A 110 73.79 21.08 149.61
N GLU A 111 73.43 20.87 150.89
CA GLU A 111 72.22 21.43 151.51
C GLU A 111 72.26 22.96 151.73
N ASP A 112 73.46 23.53 151.86
CA ASP A 112 73.69 24.96 152.13
C ASP A 112 74.20 25.70 150.89
N ASP A 113 75.06 25.07 150.09
CA ASP A 113 75.67 25.65 148.89
C ASP A 113 74.66 25.77 147.74
N LEU A 114 73.82 24.73 147.51
CA LEU A 114 72.90 24.71 146.36
C LEU A 114 71.87 25.86 146.39
N PRO A 115 71.20 26.19 147.50
CA PRO A 115 70.28 27.33 147.53
C PRO A 115 70.95 28.68 147.20
N ILE A 116 72.26 28.82 147.46
CA ILE A 116 73.04 30.01 147.11
C ILE A 116 73.33 30.01 145.61
N LEU A 117 73.79 28.89 145.05
CA LEU A 117 74.04 28.73 143.62
C LEU A 117 72.78 28.95 142.77
N LEU A 118 71.65 28.34 143.15
CA LEU A 118 70.38 28.52 142.45
C LEU A 118 69.89 29.97 142.51
N LYS A 119 70.21 30.71 143.58
CA LYS A 119 69.92 32.16 143.64
C LYS A 119 70.86 32.95 142.72
N HIS A 120 72.15 32.61 142.68
CA HIS A 120 73.15 33.29 141.84
C HIS A 120 72.84 33.11 140.34
N LEU A 121 72.48 31.88 139.93
CA LEU A 121 72.06 31.54 138.57
C LEU A 121 70.60 31.93 138.24
N ASN A 122 69.89 32.62 139.15
CA ASN A 122 68.49 33.05 139.00
C ASN A 122 67.49 31.91 138.63
N CYS A 123 67.59 30.78 139.33
CA CYS A 123 66.73 29.61 139.09
C CYS A 123 65.23 29.94 139.27
N PRO A 124 64.37 29.62 138.28
CA PRO A 124 62.93 29.87 138.38
C PRO A 124 62.21 28.89 139.35
N ILE A 125 62.85 27.77 139.73
CA ILE A 125 62.26 26.73 140.55
C ILE A 125 62.67 26.93 142.02
N LYS A 126 61.67 27.16 142.88
CA LYS A 126 61.89 27.27 144.33
C LYS A 126 62.09 25.88 144.94
N LEU A 127 63.16 25.70 145.70
CA LEU A 127 63.51 24.43 146.33
C LEU A 127 63.71 24.63 147.84
N ASN A 128 62.93 23.89 148.66
CA ASN A 128 62.96 23.99 150.11
C ASN A 128 64.08 23.12 150.70
N LYS A 129 64.76 23.56 151.79
CA LYS A 129 65.83 22.76 152.43
C LYS A 129 65.41 21.34 152.84
N SER A 130 64.13 21.11 153.16
CA SER A 130 63.58 19.77 153.42
C SER A 130 63.66 18.82 152.23
N ALA A 131 63.59 19.32 150.99
CA ALA A 131 63.72 18.53 149.77
C ALA A 131 65.14 18.00 149.55
N LEU A 132 66.18 18.67 150.09
CA LEU A 132 67.57 18.21 150.02
C LEU A 132 67.91 17.17 151.10
N LYS A 133 67.21 17.21 152.24
CA LYS A 133 67.34 16.21 153.31
C LYS A 133 66.65 14.88 153.00
N ALA A 134 65.62 14.90 152.15
CA ALA A 134 64.86 13.71 151.75
C ALA A 134 64.58 13.69 150.23
N PRO A 135 65.63 13.67 149.38
CA PRO A 135 65.51 13.91 147.93
C PRO A 135 64.74 12.81 147.19
N GLY A 136 64.82 11.57 147.67
CA GLY A 136 64.06 10.43 147.16
C GLY A 136 62.63 10.32 147.71
N THR A 137 61.93 11.44 147.98
CA THR A 137 60.53 11.43 148.41
C THR A 137 59.59 11.91 147.30
N PRO A 138 58.38 11.33 147.13
CA PRO A 138 57.48 11.66 146.01
C PRO A 138 57.08 13.15 145.91
N HIS A 139 57.09 13.88 147.02
CA HIS A 139 56.76 15.31 147.04
C HIS A 139 57.96 16.25 146.82
N ALA A 140 59.18 15.80 147.11
CA ALA A 140 60.40 16.57 146.86
C ALA A 140 60.90 16.38 145.41
N TRP A 141 60.71 15.18 144.86
CA TRP A 141 61.26 14.76 143.58
C TRP A 141 60.90 15.68 142.39
N PRO A 142 59.65 16.14 142.19
CA PRO A 142 59.30 16.99 141.05
C PRO A 142 60.13 18.29 140.97
N SER A 143 60.30 18.98 142.10
CA SER A 143 61.09 20.22 142.18
C SER A 143 62.59 19.96 141.99
N LEU A 144 63.09 18.87 142.55
CA LEU A 144 64.51 18.51 142.50
C LEU A 144 64.93 18.03 141.10
N LEU A 145 64.09 17.23 140.44
CA LEU A 145 64.25 16.85 139.04
C LEU A 145 64.18 18.06 138.10
N GLY A 146 63.24 18.98 138.33
CA GLY A 146 63.15 20.23 137.58
C GLY A 146 64.42 21.09 137.70
N VAL A 147 64.99 21.19 138.90
CA VAL A 147 66.28 21.87 139.13
C VAL A 147 67.43 21.18 138.41
N MET A 148 67.57 19.86 138.51
CA MET A 148 68.64 19.14 137.79
C MET A 148 68.51 19.29 136.27
N HIS A 149 67.29 19.22 135.74
CA HIS A 149 67.04 19.42 134.31
C HIS A 149 67.40 20.84 133.87
N TRP A 150 67.06 21.85 134.67
CA TRP A 150 67.41 23.24 134.38
C TRP A 150 68.93 23.51 134.45
N LEU A 151 69.66 22.90 135.39
CA LEU A 151 71.12 22.96 135.43
C LEU A 151 71.77 22.34 134.17
N VAL A 152 71.22 21.23 133.67
CA VAL A 152 71.66 20.62 132.39
C VAL A 152 71.44 21.56 131.20
N GLN A 153 70.33 22.31 131.15
CA GLN A 153 70.09 23.27 130.07
C GLN A 153 71.10 24.44 130.10
N ILE A 154 71.60 24.84 131.28
CA ILE A 154 72.67 25.86 131.39
C ILE A 154 74.01 25.31 130.90
N ALA A 155 74.38 24.08 131.31
CA ALA A 155 75.64 23.47 130.87
C ALA A 155 75.70 23.33 129.33
N LEU A 156 74.64 22.76 128.72
CA LEU A 156 74.52 22.63 127.26
C LEU A 156 74.61 23.97 126.51
N TYR A 157 74.15 25.06 127.12
CA TYR A 157 74.26 26.40 126.54
C TYR A 157 75.70 26.93 126.60
N ASN A 158 76.42 26.69 127.70
CA ASN A 158 77.82 27.06 127.84
C ASN A 158 78.70 26.29 126.83
N ASP A 159 78.47 24.99 126.65
CA ASP A 159 79.18 24.13 125.67
C ASP A 159 79.05 24.70 124.24
N HIS A 160 77.83 25.13 123.88
CA HIS A 160 77.56 25.75 122.58
C HIS A 160 78.24 27.12 122.43
N LEU A 161 78.32 27.93 123.48
CA LEU A 161 79.04 29.21 123.43
C LEU A 161 80.54 29.00 123.18
N VAL A 162 81.18 28.10 123.94
CA VAL A 162 82.62 27.79 123.77
C VAL A 162 82.91 27.25 122.36
N SER A 163 82.03 26.40 121.83
CA SER A 163 82.13 25.90 120.45
C SER A 163 82.09 27.03 119.41
N ASN A 164 81.25 28.04 119.63
CA ASN A 164 81.09 29.17 118.71
C ASN A 164 82.24 30.21 118.82
N LEU A 165 82.99 30.21 119.93
CA LEU A 165 84.21 31.02 120.08
C LEU A 165 85.38 30.54 119.21
N GLN A 166 85.29 29.36 118.58
CA GLN A 166 86.29 28.92 117.59
C GLN A 166 86.18 29.66 116.24
N CYS A 167 85.27 30.65 116.13
CA CYS A 167 85.06 31.48 114.95
C CYS A 167 85.66 32.91 115.08
N PHE A 168 86.79 33.05 115.80
CA PHE A 168 87.58 34.29 115.74
C PHE A 168 88.45 34.34 114.47
N ASP A 169 88.57 35.55 113.91
CA ASP A 169 89.37 35.82 112.71
C ASP A 169 90.87 35.53 112.94
N ASN A 170 91.59 35.14 111.88
CA ASN A 170 93.05 35.03 111.87
C ASN A 170 93.70 36.34 112.37
N THR A 171 93.14 37.49 111.99
CA THR A 171 93.57 38.82 112.44
C THR A 171 93.46 39.00 113.95
N PHE A 172 92.48 38.37 114.61
CA PHE A 172 92.30 38.45 116.07
C PHE A 172 93.32 37.58 116.80
N VAL A 173 93.63 36.38 116.28
CA VAL A 173 94.70 35.52 116.82
C VAL A 173 96.06 36.22 116.71
N TYR A 174 96.38 36.75 115.53
CA TYR A 174 97.57 37.57 115.29
C TYR A 174 97.66 38.76 116.28
N ALA A 175 96.59 39.55 116.42
CA ALA A 175 96.58 40.69 117.34
C ALA A 175 96.72 40.28 118.81
N LEU A 176 96.20 39.11 119.21
CA LEU A 176 96.33 38.58 120.56
C LEU A 176 97.77 38.13 120.85
N ASP A 177 98.38 37.34 119.95
CA ASP A 177 99.72 36.80 120.15
C ASP A 177 100.79 37.91 120.10
N SER A 178 100.70 38.84 119.13
CA SER A 178 101.59 40.02 119.10
C SER A 178 101.44 40.90 120.36
N TYR A 179 100.23 41.00 120.94
CA TYR A 179 100.02 41.69 122.22
C TYR A 179 100.61 40.92 123.43
N LEU A 180 100.58 39.58 123.40
CA LEU A 180 101.23 38.74 124.41
C LEU A 180 102.77 38.83 124.35
N HIS A 181 103.37 38.90 123.17
CA HIS A 181 104.81 39.17 123.01
C HIS A 181 105.16 40.60 123.43
N TYR A 182 104.34 41.60 123.08
CA TYR A 182 104.52 42.99 123.53
C TYR A 182 104.55 43.13 125.07
N ILE A 183 103.60 42.52 125.79
CA ILE A 183 103.58 42.56 127.28
C ILE A 183 104.83 41.92 127.89
N ARG A 184 105.44 40.95 127.20
CA ARG A 184 106.65 40.25 127.65
C ARG A 184 107.95 40.99 127.31
N GLY A 185 107.92 41.98 126.41
CA GLY A 185 109.11 42.62 125.87
C GLY A 185 109.91 41.70 124.94
N ASP A 186 109.21 40.87 124.18
CA ASP A 186 109.78 39.82 123.30
C ASP A 186 109.66 40.23 121.82
N ASP A 187 110.53 41.14 121.40
CA ASP A 187 110.52 41.73 120.06
C ASP A 187 110.85 40.69 118.96
N ASP A 188 111.76 39.74 119.25
CA ASP A 188 112.11 38.63 118.34
C ASP A 188 110.88 37.72 118.09
N GLY A 189 110.08 37.45 119.14
CA GLY A 189 108.83 36.72 119.03
C GLY A 189 107.77 37.45 118.20
N MET A 190 107.68 38.79 118.33
CA MET A 190 106.77 39.60 117.51
C MET A 190 107.14 39.53 116.02
N GLU A 191 108.42 39.68 115.65
CA GLU A 191 108.83 39.62 114.24
C GLU A 191 108.61 38.22 113.62
N ALA A 192 108.68 37.15 114.43
CA ALA A 192 108.33 35.80 114.00
C ALA A 192 106.82 35.67 113.67
N VAL A 193 105.95 36.21 114.53
CA VAL A 193 104.48 36.21 114.34
C VAL A 193 104.09 37.07 113.13
N ASP A 194 104.68 38.26 112.96
CA ASP A 194 104.50 39.11 111.77
C ASP A 194 104.88 38.38 110.48
N ARG A 195 106.02 37.69 110.48
CA ARG A 195 106.53 36.94 109.33
C ARG A 195 105.64 35.75 108.96
N GLU A 196 105.09 35.03 109.94
CA GLU A 196 104.13 33.95 109.69
C GLU A 196 102.80 34.49 109.14
N PHE A 197 102.26 35.54 109.75
CA PHE A 197 100.98 36.15 109.35
C PHE A 197 101.07 36.75 107.94
N MET A 198 102.12 37.52 107.64
CA MET A 198 102.36 38.04 106.29
C MET A 198 102.53 36.90 105.28
N GLY A 199 103.33 35.88 105.59
CA GLY A 199 103.48 34.71 104.73
C GLY A 199 102.18 33.92 104.52
N LYS A 200 101.24 33.96 105.47
CA LYS A 200 99.89 33.40 105.31
C LYS A 200 99.06 34.23 104.32
N LEU A 201 99.00 35.54 104.50
CA LEU A 201 98.32 36.47 103.60
C LEU A 201 98.86 36.42 102.17
N GLU A 202 100.17 36.25 101.97
CA GLU A 202 100.75 36.09 100.63
C GLU A 202 100.29 34.81 99.93
N ARG A 203 100.22 33.68 100.65
CA ARG A 203 99.70 32.41 100.09
C ARG A 203 98.20 32.50 99.79
N GLU A 204 97.43 33.18 100.64
CA GLU A 204 95.99 33.42 100.43
C GLU A 204 95.76 34.34 99.21
N ARG A 205 96.54 35.42 99.08
CA ARG A 205 96.59 36.29 97.87
C ARG A 205 96.86 35.49 96.62
N ASP A 206 97.91 34.65 96.62
CA ASP A 206 98.34 33.93 95.42
C ASP A 206 97.35 32.82 95.03
N ALA A 207 96.73 32.14 96.01
CA ALA A 207 95.64 31.21 95.77
C ALA A 207 94.40 31.89 95.17
N VAL A 208 94.04 33.08 95.66
CA VAL A 208 92.95 33.90 95.07
C VAL A 208 93.31 34.37 93.66
N ALA A 209 94.56 34.79 93.42
CA ALA A 209 95.00 35.25 92.10
C ALA A 209 94.98 34.14 91.04
N GLU A 210 95.40 32.91 91.37
CA GLU A 210 95.24 31.76 90.46
C GLU A 210 93.77 31.37 90.27
N GLY A 211 92.94 31.48 91.32
CA GLY A 211 91.49 31.31 91.22
C GLY A 211 90.82 32.30 90.25
N VAL A 212 91.23 33.58 90.29
CA VAL A 212 90.76 34.60 89.35
C VAL A 212 91.17 34.27 87.92
N LYS A 213 92.44 33.92 87.65
CA LYS A 213 92.91 33.51 86.31
C LYS A 213 92.15 32.30 85.76
N ALA A 214 91.82 31.34 86.61
CA ALA A 214 91.02 30.17 86.23
C ALA A 214 89.59 30.57 85.83
N LEU A 215 88.96 31.48 86.59
CA LEU A 215 87.64 32.02 86.28
C LEU A 215 87.64 32.89 85.01
N GLU A 216 88.62 33.76 84.81
CA GLU A 216 88.79 34.56 83.59
C GLU A 216 88.89 33.67 82.35
N LYS A 217 89.65 32.57 82.44
CA LYS A 217 89.75 31.59 81.36
C LYS A 217 88.42 30.87 81.10
N GLU A 218 87.69 30.48 82.15
CA GLU A 218 86.36 29.88 81.97
C GLU A 218 85.38 30.87 81.34
N VAL A 219 85.35 32.13 81.77
CA VAL A 219 84.49 33.18 81.18
C VAL A 219 84.76 33.33 79.69
N ALA A 220 86.02 33.47 79.28
CA ALA A 220 86.39 33.55 77.86
C ALA A 220 85.95 32.31 77.05
N GLU A 221 86.02 31.12 77.64
CA GLU A 221 85.53 29.88 77.01
C GLU A 221 83.99 29.83 76.92
N ARG A 222 83.28 30.32 77.95
CA ARG A 222 81.81 30.44 77.91
C ARG A 222 81.35 31.46 76.88
N GLU A 223 82.02 32.61 76.78
CA GLU A 223 81.73 33.68 75.81
C GLU A 223 81.98 33.22 74.38
N GLY A 224 83.09 32.54 74.11
CA GLY A 224 83.36 31.92 72.81
C GLY A 224 82.25 30.93 72.39
N ARG A 225 81.87 30.02 73.30
CA ARG A 225 80.77 29.08 73.07
C ARG A 225 79.40 29.77 72.90
N LEU A 226 79.19 30.95 73.50
CA LEU A 226 77.97 31.74 73.34
C LEU A 226 77.91 32.38 71.94
N GLU A 227 79.00 32.97 71.47
CA GLU A 227 79.04 33.59 70.14
C GLU A 227 79.02 32.56 69.00
N GLU A 228 79.61 31.36 69.18
CA GLU A 228 79.40 30.21 68.28
C GLU A 228 77.91 29.84 68.17
N LEU A 229 77.20 29.75 69.30
CA LEU A 229 75.76 29.50 69.36
C LEU A 229 74.90 30.65 68.82
N ARG A 230 75.48 31.85 68.65
CA ARG A 230 74.81 33.05 68.14
C ARG A 230 74.98 33.22 66.62
N LEU A 231 76.16 32.89 66.11
CA LEU A 231 76.50 32.97 64.68
C LEU A 231 76.04 31.72 63.91
N GLY A 232 75.93 30.57 64.57
CA GLY A 232 75.30 29.39 64.00
C GLY A 232 73.80 29.60 63.78
N PRO A 233 73.21 29.04 62.70
CA PRO A 233 71.76 29.05 62.54
C PRO A 233 71.11 28.32 63.71
N SER A 234 70.12 28.95 64.35
CA SER A 234 69.47 28.34 65.50
C SER A 234 68.88 26.98 65.14
N ALA A 235 69.04 25.97 66.00
CA ALA A 235 68.42 24.65 65.79
C ALA A 235 66.91 24.75 65.54
N LYS A 236 66.25 25.77 66.12
CA LYS A 236 64.86 26.12 65.83
C LYS A 236 64.66 26.52 64.36
N GLU A 237 65.51 27.37 63.80
CA GLU A 237 65.38 27.86 62.42
C GLU A 237 65.61 26.74 61.39
N VAL A 238 66.53 25.81 61.67
CA VAL A 238 66.74 24.61 60.86
C VAL A 238 65.48 23.74 60.86
N VAL A 239 64.96 23.41 62.05
CA VAL A 239 63.73 22.63 62.22
C VAL A 239 62.50 23.33 61.64
N GLU A 240 62.41 24.67 61.68
CA GLU A 240 61.31 25.42 61.06
C GLU A 240 61.38 25.40 59.52
N LYS A 241 62.57 25.38 58.91
CA LYS A 241 62.74 25.16 57.46
C LYS A 241 62.38 23.73 57.07
N GLU A 242 62.86 22.74 57.81
CA GLU A 242 62.50 21.32 57.60
C GLU A 242 60.99 21.10 57.74
N ARG A 243 60.36 21.69 58.77
CA ARG A 243 58.90 21.67 58.96
C ARG A 243 58.18 22.30 57.78
N GLY A 244 58.67 23.43 57.25
CA GLY A 244 58.11 24.07 56.05
C GLY A 244 58.11 23.17 54.82
N VAL A 245 59.23 22.50 54.53
CA VAL A 245 59.34 21.53 53.42
C VAL A 245 58.40 20.34 53.62
N LEU A 246 58.34 19.78 54.84
CA LEU A 246 57.43 18.69 55.17
C LEU A 246 55.95 19.12 55.08
N GLU A 247 55.60 20.33 55.50
CA GLU A 247 54.26 20.90 55.33
C GLU A 247 53.88 21.05 53.85
N GLU A 248 54.81 21.42 52.97
CA GLU A 248 54.59 21.45 51.52
C GLU A 248 54.40 20.05 50.94
N ASP A 249 55.23 19.08 51.30
CA ASP A 249 55.12 17.70 50.80
C ASP A 249 53.84 17.03 51.31
N VAL A 250 53.43 17.28 52.55
CA VAL A 250 52.12 16.87 53.06
C VAL A 250 50.98 17.47 52.22
N LYS A 251 51.06 18.74 51.79
CA LYS A 251 50.07 19.36 50.89
C LYS A 251 50.07 18.69 49.50
N LYS A 252 51.25 18.38 48.94
CA LYS A 252 51.41 17.65 47.66
C LYS A 252 50.79 16.25 47.75
N PHE A 253 51.05 15.49 48.81
CA PHE A 253 50.45 14.17 49.02
C PHE A 253 48.93 14.23 49.19
N HIS A 254 48.38 15.21 49.92
CA HIS A 254 46.92 15.37 50.03
C HIS A 254 46.27 15.69 48.67
N ALA A 255 46.91 16.50 47.81
CA ALA A 255 46.42 16.75 46.46
C ALA A 255 46.41 15.48 45.59
N ILE A 256 47.49 14.69 45.63
CA ILE A 256 47.59 13.41 44.90
C ILE A 256 46.56 12.38 45.41
N ILE A 257 46.36 12.31 46.73
CA ILE A 257 45.34 11.45 47.35
C ILE A 257 43.93 11.89 46.93
N ALA A 258 43.65 13.19 46.84
CA ALA A 258 42.37 13.70 46.36
C ALA A 258 42.14 13.37 44.87
N GLU A 259 43.15 13.53 44.01
CA GLU A 259 43.08 13.14 42.59
C GLU A 259 42.80 11.64 42.43
N PHE A 260 43.58 10.78 43.11
CA PHE A 260 43.36 9.33 43.05
C PHE A 260 42.01 8.92 43.66
N SER A 261 41.55 9.55 44.74
CA SER A 261 40.23 9.27 45.31
C SER A 261 39.10 9.63 44.35
N GLY A 262 39.19 10.78 43.67
CA GLY A 262 38.24 11.18 42.62
C GLY A 262 38.28 10.25 41.41
N ARG A 263 39.47 9.78 41.01
CA ARG A 263 39.64 8.79 39.93
C ARG A 263 39.08 7.42 40.31
N ILE A 264 39.27 6.97 41.55
CA ILE A 264 38.70 5.73 42.08
C ILE A 264 37.17 5.81 42.04
N ALA A 265 36.56 6.84 42.64
CA ALA A 265 35.10 7.01 42.63
C ALA A 265 34.49 7.10 41.21
N SER A 266 35.23 7.71 40.26
CA SER A 266 34.84 7.74 38.84
C SER A 266 34.86 6.35 38.20
N VAL A 267 35.92 5.55 38.45
CA VAL A 267 36.03 4.17 37.96
C VAL A 267 35.03 3.23 38.64
N GLU A 268 34.76 3.39 39.93
CA GLU A 268 33.75 2.63 40.68
C GLU A 268 32.34 2.89 40.11
N LYS A 269 32.00 4.14 39.78
CA LYS A 269 30.73 4.46 39.11
C LYS A 269 30.62 3.80 37.73
N ILE A 270 31.70 3.81 36.93
CA ILE A 270 31.73 3.14 35.63
C ILE A 270 31.62 1.62 35.79
N LEU A 271 32.21 1.03 36.83
CA LEU A 271 32.09 -0.38 37.17
C LEU A 271 30.62 -0.73 37.51
N GLU A 272 29.97 0.06 38.37
CA GLU A 272 28.57 -0.14 38.77
C GLU A 272 27.60 -0.03 37.58
N GLU A 273 27.86 0.91 36.66
CA GLU A 273 27.11 1.04 35.39
C GLU A 273 27.30 -0.19 34.50
N LYS A 274 28.54 -0.72 34.39
CA LYS A 274 28.84 -1.91 33.60
C LYS A 274 28.36 -3.22 34.22
N GLU A 275 28.31 -3.31 35.55
CA GLU A 275 27.74 -4.46 36.25
C GLU A 275 26.22 -4.53 36.05
N LYS A 276 25.52 -3.39 36.04
CA LYS A 276 24.09 -3.30 35.69
C LYS A 276 23.84 -3.70 34.23
N GLU A 277 24.64 -3.20 33.29
CA GLU A 277 24.55 -3.57 31.87
C GLU A 277 24.79 -5.08 31.66
N LEU A 278 25.79 -5.64 32.35
CA LEU A 278 26.08 -7.08 32.34
C LEU A 278 24.93 -7.90 32.93
N GLY A 279 24.31 -7.45 34.03
CA GLY A 279 23.13 -8.09 34.62
C GLY A 279 21.98 -8.23 33.62
N VAL A 280 21.60 -7.12 32.96
CA VAL A 280 20.57 -7.11 31.91
C VAL A 280 20.92 -8.05 30.75
N LYS A 281 22.20 -8.11 30.34
CA LYS A 281 22.66 -9.02 29.28
C LYS A 281 22.67 -10.50 29.69
N VAL A 282 22.92 -10.81 30.97
CA VAL A 282 22.80 -12.16 31.52
C VAL A 282 21.33 -12.58 31.58
N GLU A 283 20.42 -11.71 32.01
CA GLU A 283 18.97 -11.97 32.01
C GLU A 283 18.42 -12.20 30.59
N GLU A 284 18.82 -11.36 29.62
CA GLU A 284 18.46 -11.53 28.21
C GLU A 284 18.98 -12.87 27.65
N ASN A 285 20.24 -13.23 27.93
CA ASN A 285 20.82 -14.49 27.48
C ASN A 285 20.13 -15.71 28.12
N ASN A 286 19.79 -15.64 29.42
CA ASN A 286 19.04 -16.70 30.10
C ASN A 286 17.67 -16.90 29.44
N ARG A 287 16.93 -15.82 29.16
CA ARG A 287 15.65 -15.87 28.45
C ARG A 287 15.79 -16.49 27.05
N ILE A 288 16.84 -16.12 26.31
CA ILE A 288 17.16 -16.72 25.00
C ILE A 288 17.49 -18.22 25.13
N CYS A 289 18.17 -18.66 26.19
CA CYS A 289 18.41 -20.09 26.44
C CYS A 289 17.11 -20.85 26.76
N GLU A 290 16.20 -20.26 27.55
CA GLU A 290 14.88 -20.83 27.83
C GLU A 290 14.02 -20.92 26.57
N GLU A 291 13.94 -19.85 25.78
CA GLU A 291 13.27 -19.80 24.48
C GLU A 291 13.82 -20.86 23.50
N ASN A 292 15.14 -21.07 23.48
CA ASN A 292 15.79 -22.08 22.63
C ASN A 292 15.52 -23.52 23.11
N GLU A 293 15.53 -23.80 24.41
CA GLU A 293 15.15 -25.13 24.92
C GLU A 293 13.66 -25.42 24.69
N ASP A 294 12.77 -24.43 24.75
CA ASP A 294 11.35 -24.60 24.39
C ASP A 294 11.11 -24.68 22.87
N LEU A 295 11.93 -24.03 22.03
CA LEU A 295 11.97 -24.30 20.59
C LEU A 295 12.44 -25.74 20.33
N LYS A 296 13.51 -26.18 20.99
CA LYS A 296 14.06 -27.54 20.86
C LYS A 296 13.07 -28.62 21.29
N LYS A 297 12.40 -28.47 22.45
CA LYS A 297 11.29 -29.36 22.86
C LYS A 297 10.17 -29.41 21.81
N ARG A 298 9.80 -28.28 21.20
CA ARG A 298 8.78 -28.22 20.14
C ARG A 298 9.23 -28.93 18.85
N VAL A 299 10.52 -28.89 18.51
CA VAL A 299 11.10 -29.64 17.38
C VAL A 299 11.22 -31.13 17.71
N GLU A 300 11.59 -31.51 18.93
CA GLU A 300 11.62 -32.90 19.40
C GLU A 300 10.22 -33.54 19.47
N LEU A 301 9.16 -32.74 19.65
CA LEU A 301 7.76 -33.15 19.56
C LEU A 301 7.22 -33.22 18.12
N GLN A 302 7.92 -32.67 17.12
CA GLN A 302 7.51 -32.76 15.72
C GLN A 302 7.86 -34.14 15.16
N THR A 303 6.88 -34.82 14.57
CA THR A 303 7.05 -36.17 14.00
C THR A 303 7.81 -36.18 12.66
N PHE A 304 8.36 -35.04 12.25
CA PHE A 304 9.13 -34.85 11.02
C PHE A 304 10.48 -34.25 11.38
N ASN A 305 11.56 -34.82 10.85
CA ASN A 305 12.91 -34.33 11.07
C ASN A 305 13.37 -33.39 9.93
N ALA A 306 14.54 -32.76 10.08
CA ALA A 306 15.05 -31.82 9.08
C ALA A 306 15.19 -32.44 7.66
N ARG A 307 15.52 -33.74 7.55
CA ARG A 307 15.57 -34.45 6.25
C ARG A 307 14.18 -34.68 5.66
N ASP A 308 13.15 -34.79 6.49
CA ASP A 308 11.76 -34.91 6.03
C ASP A 308 11.27 -33.56 5.50
N ALA A 309 11.63 -32.45 6.17
CA ALA A 309 11.38 -31.10 5.66
C ALA A 309 12.14 -30.84 4.34
N GLU A 310 13.39 -31.28 4.20
CA GLU A 310 14.10 -31.25 2.91
C GLU A 310 13.44 -32.16 1.86
N ARG A 311 12.93 -33.34 2.25
CA ARG A 311 12.22 -34.24 1.34
C ARG A 311 10.94 -33.58 0.83
N MET A 312 10.12 -33.04 1.73
CA MET A 312 8.93 -32.25 1.38
C MET A 312 9.29 -31.08 0.46
N LYS A 313 10.42 -30.40 0.68
CA LYS A 313 10.90 -29.34 -0.23
C LYS A 313 11.24 -29.87 -1.63
N ARG A 314 11.92 -31.03 -1.74
CA ARG A 314 12.23 -31.66 -3.04
C ARG A 314 10.97 -32.15 -3.76
N GLU A 315 9.99 -32.67 -3.01
CA GLU A 315 8.70 -33.13 -3.53
C GLU A 315 7.81 -31.96 -3.96
N LEU A 316 7.80 -30.86 -3.20
CA LEU A 316 7.14 -29.61 -3.59
C LEU A 316 7.79 -29.01 -4.85
N GLN A 317 9.12 -28.98 -4.93
CA GLN A 317 9.87 -28.62 -6.15
C GLN A 317 9.72 -29.63 -7.30
N ALA A 318 9.10 -30.79 -7.07
CA ALA A 318 8.65 -31.67 -8.14
C ALA A 318 7.26 -31.25 -8.61
N VAL A 319 6.30 -31.13 -7.69
CA VAL A 319 4.94 -30.65 -8.00
C VAL A 319 4.95 -29.28 -8.69
N GLU A 320 5.83 -28.34 -8.31
CA GLU A 320 5.99 -27.06 -9.01
C GLU A 320 6.40 -27.23 -10.48
N ARG A 321 7.34 -28.13 -10.78
CA ARG A 321 7.75 -28.43 -12.17
C ARG A 321 6.63 -29.13 -12.93
N ASP A 322 6.01 -30.13 -12.32
CA ASP A 322 4.94 -30.93 -12.93
C ASP A 322 3.71 -30.04 -13.23
N ILE A 323 3.44 -29.02 -12.39
CA ILE A 323 2.49 -27.93 -12.68
C ILE A 323 2.95 -27.14 -13.91
N THR A 324 4.19 -26.63 -13.96
CA THR A 324 4.63 -25.85 -15.15
C THR A 324 4.62 -26.66 -16.45
N GLU A 325 4.90 -27.97 -16.41
CA GLU A 325 4.76 -28.86 -17.55
C GLU A 325 3.29 -29.04 -17.95
N ALA A 326 2.39 -29.22 -16.99
CA ALA A 326 0.96 -29.27 -17.23
C ALA A 326 0.39 -27.95 -17.78
N GLU A 327 0.91 -26.80 -17.36
CA GLU A 327 0.53 -25.49 -17.91
C GLU A 327 1.03 -25.29 -19.35
N VAL A 328 2.27 -25.68 -19.66
CA VAL A 328 2.78 -25.69 -21.04
C VAL A 328 1.96 -26.64 -21.92
N ALA A 329 1.62 -27.82 -21.42
CA ALA A 329 0.75 -28.76 -22.11
C ALA A 329 -0.66 -28.20 -22.33
N ARG A 330 -1.24 -27.52 -21.32
CA ARG A 330 -2.54 -26.83 -21.41
C ARG A 330 -2.52 -25.76 -22.50
N ASN A 331 -1.54 -24.86 -22.47
CA ASN A 331 -1.37 -23.82 -23.48
C ASN A 331 -1.23 -24.41 -24.90
N GLY A 332 -0.47 -25.50 -25.04
CA GLY A 332 -0.33 -26.25 -26.29
C GLY A 332 -1.55 -27.08 -26.70
N TRP A 333 -2.59 -27.18 -25.87
CA TRP A 333 -3.92 -27.67 -26.25
C TRP A 333 -4.90 -26.53 -26.55
N GLU A 334 -4.78 -25.39 -25.85
CA GLU A 334 -5.50 -24.15 -26.15
C GLU A 334 -5.15 -23.63 -27.56
N GLU A 335 -3.87 -23.61 -27.94
CA GLU A 335 -3.39 -23.26 -29.28
C GLU A 335 -4.02 -24.17 -30.36
N LYS A 336 -3.99 -25.50 -30.16
CA LYS A 336 -4.64 -26.46 -31.06
C LYS A 336 -6.16 -26.29 -31.13
N SER A 337 -6.81 -25.93 -30.03
CA SER A 337 -8.24 -25.60 -30.03
C SER A 337 -8.51 -24.36 -30.88
N TRP A 338 -7.67 -23.33 -30.75
CA TRP A 338 -7.81 -22.08 -31.49
C TRP A 338 -7.57 -22.25 -33.00
N ASP A 339 -6.61 -23.10 -33.39
CA ASP A 339 -6.40 -23.52 -34.79
C ASP A 339 -7.61 -24.29 -35.34
N LEU A 340 -8.18 -25.20 -34.54
CA LEU A 340 -9.38 -25.96 -34.91
C LEU A 340 -10.60 -25.04 -35.03
N ASP A 341 -10.84 -24.14 -34.07
CA ASP A 341 -11.92 -23.15 -34.09
C ASP A 341 -11.78 -22.19 -35.29
N THR A 342 -10.55 -21.78 -35.62
CA THR A 342 -10.25 -20.98 -36.82
C THR A 342 -10.55 -21.77 -38.10
N THR A 343 -10.21 -23.05 -38.14
CA THR A 343 -10.48 -23.96 -39.27
C THR A 343 -11.98 -24.21 -39.44
N ILE A 344 -12.71 -24.46 -38.33
CA ILE A 344 -14.16 -24.60 -38.28
C ILE A 344 -14.82 -23.29 -38.73
N GLY A 345 -14.33 -22.14 -38.29
CA GLY A 345 -14.81 -20.82 -38.72
C GLY A 345 -14.61 -20.56 -40.22
N HIS A 346 -13.52 -21.06 -40.82
CA HIS A 346 -13.33 -21.03 -42.28
C HIS A 346 -14.33 -21.96 -43.00
N LYS A 347 -14.48 -23.20 -42.52
CA LYS A 347 -15.42 -24.17 -43.11
C LYS A 347 -16.89 -23.77 -42.94
N PHE A 348 -17.25 -23.07 -41.87
CA PHE A 348 -18.59 -22.51 -41.70
C PHE A 348 -18.87 -21.39 -42.72
N LYS A 349 -17.89 -20.54 -43.05
CA LYS A 349 -18.02 -19.52 -44.11
C LYS A 349 -18.12 -20.13 -45.51
N GLU A 350 -17.36 -21.18 -45.80
CA GLU A 350 -17.54 -21.97 -47.03
C GLU A 350 -18.96 -22.56 -47.11
N LEU A 351 -19.45 -23.13 -46.00
CA LEU A 351 -20.79 -23.70 -45.91
C LEU A 351 -21.88 -22.62 -46.06
N GLU A 352 -21.66 -21.41 -45.53
CA GLU A 352 -22.57 -20.27 -45.65
C GLU A 352 -22.71 -19.80 -47.10
N ALA A 353 -21.61 -19.70 -47.83
CA ALA A 353 -21.65 -19.41 -49.27
C ALA A 353 -22.42 -20.49 -50.05
N LEU A 354 -22.12 -21.77 -49.83
CA LEU A 354 -22.83 -22.89 -50.46
C LEU A 354 -24.32 -22.95 -50.07
N SER A 355 -24.66 -22.65 -48.82
CA SER A 355 -26.04 -22.53 -48.34
C SER A 355 -26.79 -21.40 -49.06
N ILE A 356 -26.15 -20.24 -49.25
CA ILE A 356 -26.71 -19.13 -50.03
C ILE A 356 -26.96 -19.55 -51.49
N GLU A 357 -26.02 -20.25 -52.13
CA GLU A 357 -26.17 -20.76 -53.50
C GLU A 357 -27.29 -21.80 -53.63
N CYS A 358 -27.33 -22.80 -52.74
CA CYS A 358 -28.41 -23.78 -52.69
C CYS A 358 -29.77 -23.11 -52.44
N ASN A 359 -29.85 -22.16 -51.52
CA ASN A 359 -31.07 -21.39 -51.24
C ASN A 359 -31.48 -20.46 -52.40
N GLN A 360 -30.56 -20.07 -53.28
CA GLN A 360 -30.92 -19.43 -54.55
C GLN A 360 -31.45 -20.45 -55.57
N ALA A 361 -30.84 -21.63 -55.67
CA ALA A 361 -31.31 -22.70 -56.56
C ALA A 361 -32.71 -23.20 -56.18
N LEU A 362 -32.99 -23.45 -54.90
CA LEU A 362 -34.32 -23.85 -54.41
C LEU A 362 -35.38 -22.78 -54.73
N ARG A 363 -35.05 -21.49 -54.57
CA ARG A 363 -35.92 -20.37 -54.96
C ARG A 363 -36.15 -20.29 -56.48
N ARG A 364 -35.18 -20.65 -57.33
CA ARG A 364 -35.37 -20.76 -58.79
C ARG A 364 -36.30 -21.93 -59.15
N LEU A 365 -36.20 -23.04 -58.44
CA LEU A 365 -37.04 -24.24 -58.63
C LEU A 365 -38.48 -24.08 -58.10
N LYS A 366 -38.76 -23.03 -57.31
CA LYS A 366 -40.05 -22.77 -56.66
C LYS A 366 -40.54 -23.90 -55.74
N LEU A 367 -39.61 -24.69 -55.22
CA LEU A 367 -39.87 -25.62 -54.12
C LEU A 367 -40.33 -24.80 -52.90
N GLY A 368 -41.37 -25.28 -52.21
CA GLY A 368 -42.15 -24.46 -51.28
C GLY A 368 -41.35 -23.84 -50.12
N ASN A 369 -41.82 -22.70 -49.61
CA ASN A 369 -41.13 -21.80 -48.67
C ASN A 369 -40.59 -22.41 -47.36
N GLY A 370 -40.88 -23.68 -47.05
CA GLY A 370 -40.30 -24.40 -45.91
C GLY A 370 -38.93 -25.05 -46.16
N LEU A 371 -38.47 -25.11 -47.42
CA LEU A 371 -37.20 -25.74 -47.79
C LEU A 371 -36.10 -24.69 -47.97
N GLN A 372 -35.50 -24.25 -46.86
CA GLN A 372 -34.36 -23.35 -46.83
C GLN A 372 -33.29 -23.84 -45.85
N TYR A 373 -32.05 -23.98 -46.29
CA TYR A 373 -30.91 -24.22 -45.41
C TYR A 373 -30.70 -23.03 -44.49
N VAL A 374 -30.71 -23.26 -43.17
CA VAL A 374 -30.51 -22.24 -42.13
C VAL A 374 -29.41 -22.74 -41.22
N LEU A 375 -28.20 -22.22 -41.40
CA LEU A 375 -27.02 -22.80 -40.77
C LEU A 375 -26.96 -22.51 -39.27
N ASN A 376 -26.56 -23.52 -38.50
CA ASN A 376 -26.35 -23.42 -37.06
C ASN A 376 -24.91 -23.81 -36.71
N ALA A 377 -24.10 -22.83 -36.32
CA ALA A 377 -22.71 -23.02 -35.91
C ALA A 377 -22.54 -23.87 -34.63
N LYS A 378 -23.63 -24.24 -33.93
CA LYS A 378 -23.63 -25.09 -32.74
C LYS A 378 -24.28 -26.47 -32.95
N GLY A 379 -24.62 -26.83 -34.20
CA GLY A 379 -25.13 -28.17 -34.50
C GLY A 379 -24.06 -29.25 -34.26
N SER A 380 -24.44 -30.38 -33.64
CA SER A 380 -23.53 -31.50 -33.40
C SER A 380 -23.66 -32.61 -34.46
N SER A 381 -24.72 -32.54 -35.27
CA SER A 381 -24.98 -33.42 -36.42
C SER A 381 -25.14 -32.62 -37.71
N PRO A 382 -24.88 -33.20 -38.90
CA PRO A 382 -25.01 -32.50 -40.18
C PRO A 382 -26.41 -31.90 -40.43
N ALA A 383 -27.47 -32.55 -39.95
CA ALA A 383 -28.85 -32.05 -40.07
C ALA A 383 -29.09 -30.79 -39.21
N GLU A 384 -28.53 -30.73 -38.00
CA GLU A 384 -28.59 -29.53 -37.16
C GLU A 384 -27.75 -28.40 -37.74
N VAL A 385 -26.53 -28.69 -38.20
CA VAL A 385 -25.62 -27.69 -38.78
C VAL A 385 -26.20 -27.06 -40.04
N LEU A 386 -26.93 -27.83 -40.85
CA LEU A 386 -27.60 -27.36 -42.08
C LEU A 386 -29.00 -26.76 -41.83
N GLY A 387 -29.58 -26.98 -40.65
CA GLY A 387 -30.96 -26.60 -40.29
C GLY A 387 -32.07 -27.46 -40.93
N ILE A 388 -31.74 -28.25 -41.95
CA ILE A 388 -32.62 -29.21 -42.64
C ILE A 388 -31.82 -30.48 -42.89
N ASP A 389 -32.42 -31.66 -42.61
CA ASP A 389 -31.84 -32.92 -43.06
C ASP A 389 -32.00 -33.10 -44.58
N TYR A 390 -30.86 -33.19 -45.26
CA TYR A 390 -30.79 -33.52 -46.67
C TYR A 390 -31.45 -34.88 -46.99
N LYS A 391 -31.33 -35.89 -46.11
CA LYS A 391 -31.75 -37.26 -46.41
C LYS A 391 -33.25 -37.52 -46.22
N SER A 392 -33.86 -37.01 -45.16
CA SER A 392 -35.29 -37.23 -44.86
C SER A 392 -36.21 -36.10 -45.33
N THR A 393 -35.71 -34.87 -45.48
CA THR A 393 -36.56 -33.72 -45.84
C THR A 393 -36.28 -33.23 -47.26
N LEU A 394 -35.05 -32.80 -47.58
CA LEU A 394 -34.80 -32.15 -48.87
C LEU A 394 -34.77 -33.15 -50.04
N LYS A 395 -34.07 -34.28 -49.90
CA LYS A 395 -34.01 -35.29 -50.97
C LYS A 395 -35.40 -35.85 -51.31
N PRO A 396 -36.26 -36.30 -50.36
CA PRO A 396 -37.58 -36.80 -50.72
C PRO A 396 -38.49 -35.73 -51.35
N ALA A 397 -38.32 -34.45 -51.00
CA ALA A 397 -39.03 -33.36 -51.67
C ALA A 397 -38.50 -33.09 -53.10
N LEU A 398 -37.19 -33.23 -53.34
CA LEU A 398 -36.59 -33.15 -54.68
C LEU A 398 -36.97 -34.35 -55.54
N ASP A 399 -36.91 -35.57 -54.99
CA ASP A 399 -37.32 -36.80 -55.64
C ASP A 399 -38.83 -36.74 -55.98
N SER A 400 -39.68 -36.31 -55.04
CA SER A 400 -41.12 -36.10 -55.30
C SER A 400 -41.39 -35.02 -56.36
N PHE A 401 -40.61 -33.95 -56.42
CA PHE A 401 -40.76 -32.91 -57.45
C PHE A 401 -40.24 -33.40 -58.82
N ALA A 402 -39.19 -34.22 -58.83
CA ALA A 402 -38.72 -34.90 -60.02
C ALA A 402 -39.74 -35.94 -60.51
N ASP A 403 -40.40 -36.67 -59.61
CA ASP A 403 -41.48 -37.61 -59.91
C ASP A 403 -42.75 -36.88 -60.38
N ASP A 404 -43.11 -35.72 -59.81
CA ASP A 404 -44.23 -34.91 -60.31
C ASP A 404 -43.93 -34.30 -61.68
N ILE A 405 -42.69 -33.86 -61.94
CA ILE A 405 -42.25 -33.44 -63.29
C ILE A 405 -42.23 -34.63 -64.25
N SER A 406 -41.74 -35.79 -63.80
CA SER A 406 -41.71 -37.04 -64.58
C SER A 406 -43.14 -37.46 -64.93
N LYS A 407 -44.06 -37.46 -63.98
CA LYS A 407 -45.49 -37.78 -64.16
C LYS A 407 -46.22 -36.75 -65.02
N SER A 408 -45.93 -35.45 -64.87
CA SER A 408 -46.46 -34.39 -65.76
C SER A 408 -45.93 -34.54 -67.19
N SER A 409 -44.64 -34.87 -67.36
CA SER A 409 -44.02 -35.03 -68.69
C SER A 409 -44.35 -36.36 -69.34
N MET A 410 -44.51 -37.45 -68.58
CA MET A 410 -45.07 -38.72 -69.02
C MET A 410 -46.54 -38.57 -69.40
N SER A 411 -47.36 -37.90 -68.58
CA SER A 411 -48.76 -37.62 -68.95
C SER A 411 -48.86 -36.80 -70.23
N LYS A 412 -48.02 -35.77 -70.41
CA LYS A 412 -47.91 -35.02 -71.68
C LYS A 412 -47.32 -35.84 -72.83
N LEU A 413 -46.46 -36.82 -72.54
CA LEU A 413 -45.93 -37.74 -73.55
C LEU A 413 -46.98 -38.78 -73.95
N GLU A 414 -47.84 -39.23 -73.04
CA GLU A 414 -49.00 -40.09 -73.30
C GLU A 414 -50.09 -39.32 -74.05
N GLU A 415 -50.33 -38.04 -73.73
CA GLU A 415 -51.14 -37.14 -74.54
C GLU A 415 -50.55 -36.98 -75.95
N LEU A 416 -49.24 -36.74 -76.07
CA LEU A 416 -48.55 -36.64 -77.37
C LEU A 416 -48.58 -37.97 -78.15
N ILE A 417 -48.43 -39.12 -77.49
CA ILE A 417 -48.52 -40.45 -78.12
C ILE A 417 -49.96 -40.73 -78.54
N SER A 418 -50.96 -40.34 -77.73
CA SER A 418 -52.39 -40.43 -78.08
C SER A 418 -52.70 -39.55 -79.30
N LEU A 419 -52.21 -38.32 -79.33
CA LEU A 419 -52.35 -37.40 -80.47
C LEU A 419 -51.58 -37.89 -81.70
N GLN A 420 -50.40 -38.50 -81.53
CA GLN A 420 -49.61 -39.12 -82.60
C GLN A 420 -50.35 -40.34 -83.18
N GLN A 421 -50.91 -41.19 -82.32
CA GLN A 421 -51.72 -42.36 -82.72
C GLN A 421 -53.00 -41.93 -83.44
N GLN A 422 -53.69 -40.91 -82.92
CA GLN A 422 -54.87 -40.31 -83.55
C GLN A 422 -54.51 -39.61 -84.88
N SER A 423 -53.32 -39.01 -84.99
CA SER A 423 -52.79 -38.43 -86.22
C SER A 423 -52.50 -39.50 -87.27
N VAL A 424 -51.85 -40.61 -86.90
CA VAL A 424 -51.61 -41.76 -87.78
C VAL A 424 -52.92 -42.42 -88.23
N GLU A 425 -53.87 -42.59 -87.31
CA GLU A 425 -55.18 -43.15 -87.66
C GLU A 425 -55.99 -42.21 -88.56
N ASN A 426 -55.92 -40.89 -88.33
CA ASN A 426 -56.51 -39.89 -89.21
C ASN A 426 -55.80 -39.85 -90.58
N ALA A 427 -54.48 -40.02 -90.64
CA ALA A 427 -53.74 -40.15 -91.89
C ALA A 427 -54.18 -41.39 -92.68
N ALA A 428 -54.35 -42.54 -92.02
CA ALA A 428 -54.90 -43.75 -92.63
C ALA A 428 -56.35 -43.56 -93.13
N LYS A 429 -57.19 -42.85 -92.37
CA LYS A 429 -58.56 -42.48 -92.77
C LYS A 429 -58.58 -41.50 -93.95
N ILE A 430 -57.62 -40.57 -94.03
CA ILE A 430 -57.43 -39.67 -95.17
C ILE A 430 -56.95 -40.46 -96.38
N GLU A 431 -56.02 -41.39 -96.23
CA GLU A 431 -55.48 -42.18 -97.35
C GLU A 431 -56.51 -43.18 -97.90
N ALA A 432 -57.31 -43.80 -97.04
CA ALA A 432 -58.48 -44.58 -97.47
C ALA A 432 -59.49 -43.72 -98.25
N LYS A 433 -59.68 -42.45 -97.87
CA LYS A 433 -60.50 -41.49 -98.63
C LYS A 433 -59.83 -41.03 -99.92
N ARG A 434 -58.51 -40.85 -99.98
CA ARG A 434 -57.77 -40.56 -101.23
C ARG A 434 -57.91 -41.70 -102.23
N ASN A 435 -57.70 -42.95 -101.80
CA ASN A 435 -57.85 -44.12 -102.65
C ASN A 435 -59.30 -44.26 -103.17
N ARG A 436 -60.30 -43.95 -102.33
CA ARG A 436 -61.71 -43.91 -102.77
C ARG A 436 -62.00 -42.75 -103.73
N LEU A 437 -61.38 -41.59 -103.55
CA LEU A 437 -61.49 -40.46 -104.48
C LEU A 437 -60.77 -40.75 -105.81
N ALA A 438 -59.61 -41.41 -105.81
CA ALA A 438 -58.90 -41.82 -107.02
C ALA A 438 -59.71 -42.85 -107.83
N ALA A 439 -60.36 -43.81 -107.16
CA ALA A 439 -61.27 -44.75 -107.81
C ALA A 439 -62.51 -44.05 -108.41
N LEU A 440 -63.09 -43.07 -107.70
CA LEU A 440 -64.19 -42.25 -108.22
C LEU A 440 -63.76 -41.33 -109.37
N GLN A 441 -62.55 -40.77 -109.30
CA GLN A 441 -61.97 -39.95 -110.39
C GLN A 441 -61.77 -40.81 -111.63
N SER A 442 -61.12 -41.97 -111.52
CA SER A 442 -60.96 -42.91 -112.65
C SER A 442 -62.30 -43.32 -113.26
N SER A 443 -63.35 -43.51 -112.45
CA SER A 443 -64.71 -43.79 -112.94
C SER A 443 -65.36 -42.57 -113.61
N SER A 444 -65.05 -41.35 -113.17
CA SER A 444 -65.53 -40.10 -113.78
C SER A 444 -64.81 -39.84 -115.10
N ASP A 445 -63.50 -40.05 -115.15
CA ASP A 445 -62.66 -39.91 -116.35
C ASP A 445 -63.08 -40.92 -117.44
N GLU A 446 -63.44 -42.15 -117.04
CA GLU A 446 -63.97 -43.18 -117.95
C GLU A 446 -65.36 -42.80 -118.51
N VAL A 447 -66.25 -42.25 -117.67
CA VAL A 447 -67.56 -41.74 -118.13
C VAL A 447 -67.40 -40.48 -118.99
N GLU A 448 -66.45 -39.61 -118.70
CA GLU A 448 -66.15 -38.43 -119.52
C GLU A 448 -65.54 -38.84 -120.88
N ALA A 449 -64.68 -39.86 -120.91
CA ALA A 449 -64.18 -40.44 -122.17
C ALA A 449 -65.31 -41.05 -123.02
N GLN A 450 -66.27 -41.74 -122.40
CA GLN A 450 -67.48 -42.24 -123.09
C GLN A 450 -68.35 -41.08 -123.62
N LEU A 451 -68.53 -40.01 -122.84
CA LEU A 451 -69.25 -38.80 -123.27
C LEU A 451 -68.54 -38.09 -124.45
N ILE A 452 -67.21 -37.99 -124.42
CA ILE A 452 -66.41 -37.43 -125.51
C ILE A 452 -66.54 -38.30 -126.77
N PHE A 453 -66.55 -39.62 -126.63
CA PHE A 453 -66.78 -40.55 -127.74
C PHE A 453 -68.16 -40.36 -128.37
N LEU A 454 -69.25 -40.46 -127.59
CA LEU A 454 -70.62 -40.26 -128.08
C LEU A 454 -70.83 -38.86 -128.68
N LYS A 455 -70.25 -37.82 -128.07
CA LYS A 455 -70.33 -36.45 -128.59
C LYS A 455 -69.66 -36.32 -129.96
N LYS A 456 -68.51 -36.99 -130.17
CA LYS A 456 -67.80 -37.01 -131.44
C LYS A 456 -68.54 -37.82 -132.51
N GLU A 457 -69.17 -38.93 -132.12
CA GLU A 457 -70.02 -39.74 -132.99
C GLU A 457 -71.29 -38.98 -133.43
N LEU A 458 -72.00 -38.34 -132.48
CA LEU A 458 -73.15 -37.48 -132.74
C LEU A 458 -72.78 -36.27 -133.62
N GLN A 459 -71.61 -35.66 -133.41
CA GLN A 459 -71.13 -34.55 -134.22
C GLN A 459 -70.81 -34.98 -135.66
N ASN A 460 -70.24 -36.17 -135.86
CA ASN A 460 -70.04 -36.76 -137.19
C ASN A 460 -71.36 -37.11 -137.89
N TYR A 461 -72.36 -37.59 -137.15
CA TYR A 461 -73.68 -37.87 -137.70
C TYR A 461 -74.40 -36.58 -138.10
N THR A 462 -74.33 -35.55 -137.24
CA THR A 462 -74.93 -34.23 -137.48
C THR A 462 -74.31 -33.53 -138.68
N SER A 463 -72.98 -33.57 -138.84
CA SER A 463 -72.31 -32.96 -139.99
C SER A 463 -72.68 -33.64 -141.31
N ARG A 464 -72.83 -34.97 -141.31
CA ARG A 464 -73.28 -35.75 -142.46
C ARG A 464 -74.73 -35.44 -142.86
N CYS A 465 -75.66 -35.41 -141.91
CA CYS A 465 -77.04 -35.03 -142.20
C CYS A 465 -77.14 -33.56 -142.68
N ALA A 466 -76.29 -32.66 -142.17
CA ALA A 466 -76.23 -31.28 -142.64
C ALA A 466 -75.73 -31.17 -144.10
N THR A 467 -74.77 -31.99 -144.53
CA THR A 467 -74.30 -31.99 -145.94
C THR A 467 -75.31 -32.62 -146.89
N GLU A 468 -76.04 -33.66 -146.49
CA GLU A 468 -77.14 -34.24 -147.28
C GLU A 468 -78.32 -33.26 -147.39
N ALA A 469 -78.72 -32.60 -146.30
CA ALA A 469 -79.79 -31.60 -146.30
C ALA A 469 -79.45 -30.38 -147.16
N LYS A 470 -78.20 -29.87 -147.10
CA LYS A 470 -77.78 -28.71 -147.90
C LYS A 470 -77.81 -28.99 -149.40
N LYS A 471 -77.43 -30.21 -149.81
CA LYS A 471 -77.56 -30.67 -151.20
C LYS A 471 -79.01 -30.68 -151.68
N LEU A 472 -79.91 -31.26 -150.89
CA LEU A 472 -81.34 -31.32 -151.21
C LEU A 472 -82.00 -29.94 -151.33
N VAL A 473 -81.49 -28.93 -150.61
CA VAL A 473 -81.93 -27.53 -150.78
C VAL A 473 -81.41 -26.96 -152.10
N GLU A 474 -80.12 -27.11 -152.40
CA GLU A 474 -79.52 -26.62 -153.66
C GLU A 474 -80.17 -27.26 -154.90
N ASP A 475 -80.47 -28.56 -154.86
CA ASP A 475 -81.18 -29.26 -155.95
C ASP A 475 -82.63 -28.74 -156.14
N VAL A 476 -83.32 -28.35 -155.06
CA VAL A 476 -84.70 -27.80 -155.11
C VAL A 476 -84.73 -26.32 -155.53
N GLU A 477 -83.75 -25.51 -155.13
CA GLU A 477 -83.62 -24.11 -155.55
C GLU A 477 -83.37 -23.99 -157.06
N ILE A 478 -82.58 -24.91 -157.64
CA ILE A 478 -82.37 -24.97 -159.10
C ILE A 478 -83.68 -25.31 -159.83
N GLU A 479 -84.41 -26.33 -159.39
CA GLU A 479 -85.58 -26.81 -160.14
C GLU A 479 -86.80 -25.88 -159.99
N THR A 480 -86.94 -25.20 -158.84
CA THR A 480 -87.94 -24.13 -158.69
C THR A 480 -87.66 -22.92 -159.60
N HIS A 481 -86.38 -22.58 -159.83
CA HIS A 481 -86.02 -21.52 -160.78
C HIS A 481 -86.35 -21.91 -162.24
N ASN A 482 -86.18 -23.19 -162.62
CA ASN A 482 -86.56 -23.68 -163.95
C ASN A 482 -88.07 -23.55 -164.21
N VAL A 483 -88.93 -23.88 -163.24
CA VAL A 483 -90.39 -23.74 -163.35
C VAL A 483 -90.80 -22.27 -163.51
N ASP A 484 -90.21 -21.38 -162.71
CA ASP A 484 -90.50 -19.94 -162.70
C ASP A 484 -90.11 -19.22 -164.01
N ILE A 485 -89.20 -19.80 -164.81
CA ILE A 485 -88.90 -19.36 -166.18
C ILE A 485 -89.99 -19.83 -167.16
N VAL A 486 -90.42 -21.09 -167.07
CA VAL A 486 -91.39 -21.69 -168.01
C VAL A 486 -92.79 -21.07 -167.89
N GLU A 487 -93.26 -20.78 -166.67
CA GLU A 487 -94.57 -20.11 -166.49
C GLU A 487 -94.59 -18.70 -167.12
N ARG A 488 -93.45 -18.01 -167.14
CA ARG A 488 -93.31 -16.63 -167.62
C ARG A 488 -93.44 -16.52 -169.14
N GLU A 489 -92.76 -17.37 -169.89
CA GLU A 489 -92.81 -17.30 -171.36
C GLU A 489 -94.12 -17.85 -171.96
N VAL A 490 -94.80 -18.77 -171.25
CA VAL A 490 -96.17 -19.20 -171.61
C VAL A 490 -97.17 -18.02 -171.54
N ALA A 491 -96.98 -17.10 -170.59
CA ALA A 491 -97.82 -15.90 -170.48
C ALA A 491 -97.57 -14.90 -171.63
N ASP A 492 -96.31 -14.64 -172.00
CA ASP A 492 -95.97 -13.73 -173.10
C ASP A 492 -96.48 -14.24 -174.47
N VAL A 493 -96.45 -15.55 -174.71
CA VAL A 493 -97.02 -16.16 -175.93
C VAL A 493 -98.55 -16.04 -175.96
N LEU A 494 -99.22 -16.13 -174.80
CA LEU A 494 -100.68 -15.99 -174.70
C LEU A 494 -101.12 -14.55 -175.04
N GLU A 495 -100.47 -13.54 -174.46
CA GLU A 495 -100.91 -12.14 -174.59
C GLU A 495 -100.55 -11.57 -175.97
N THR A 496 -99.42 -11.98 -176.56
CA THR A 496 -99.05 -11.60 -177.94
C THR A 496 -99.89 -12.29 -179.03
N SER A 497 -100.51 -13.43 -178.73
CA SER A 497 -101.50 -14.09 -179.59
C SER A 497 -102.84 -13.32 -179.60
N LYS A 498 -103.32 -12.97 -178.42
CA LYS A 498 -104.59 -12.27 -178.14
C LYS A 498 -104.70 -10.91 -178.83
N LEU A 499 -103.64 -10.10 -178.82
CA LEU A 499 -103.59 -8.80 -179.50
C LEU A 499 -103.78 -8.91 -181.02
N LYS A 500 -103.10 -9.89 -181.66
CA LYS A 500 -103.18 -10.10 -183.12
C LYS A 500 -104.59 -10.47 -183.60
N LEU A 501 -105.38 -11.12 -182.76
CA LEU A 501 -106.76 -11.47 -183.08
C LEU A 501 -107.67 -10.22 -183.11
N GLN A 502 -107.48 -9.28 -182.18
CA GLN A 502 -108.28 -8.04 -182.16
C GLN A 502 -107.97 -7.10 -183.33
N GLU A 503 -106.70 -6.99 -183.72
CA GLU A 503 -106.25 -6.20 -184.86
C GLU A 503 -106.92 -6.67 -186.18
N ALA A 504 -106.91 -7.99 -186.42
CA ALA A 504 -107.45 -8.60 -187.63
C ALA A 504 -108.98 -8.49 -187.75
N ILE A 505 -109.72 -8.56 -186.62
CA ILE A 505 -111.18 -8.34 -186.62
C ILE A 505 -111.49 -6.90 -187.06
N LYS A 506 -110.78 -5.92 -186.47
CA LYS A 506 -111.03 -4.49 -186.69
C LYS A 506 -110.82 -4.05 -188.15
N GLN A 507 -109.75 -4.54 -188.79
CA GLN A 507 -109.47 -4.21 -190.20
C GLN A 507 -110.55 -4.76 -191.15
N ASN A 508 -111.05 -5.97 -190.90
CA ASN A 508 -112.08 -6.60 -191.71
C ASN A 508 -113.44 -5.87 -191.60
N GLU A 509 -113.76 -5.37 -190.39
CA GLU A 509 -114.92 -4.50 -190.15
C GLU A 509 -114.81 -3.17 -190.94
N GLU A 510 -113.61 -2.57 -191.01
CA GLU A 510 -113.34 -1.32 -191.73
C GLU A 510 -113.45 -1.49 -193.26
N GLU A 511 -112.96 -2.59 -193.84
CA GLU A 511 -113.12 -2.88 -195.29
C GLU A 511 -114.58 -3.10 -195.70
N ILE A 512 -115.37 -3.83 -194.88
CA ILE A 512 -116.81 -4.03 -195.12
C ILE A 512 -117.55 -2.70 -195.14
N GLN A 513 -117.20 -1.77 -194.24
CA GLN A 513 -117.82 -0.46 -194.14
C GLN A 513 -117.56 0.41 -195.38
N ILE A 514 -116.36 0.30 -195.98
CA ILE A 514 -115.98 1.01 -197.20
C ILE A 514 -116.75 0.47 -198.41
N CYS A 515 -116.79 -0.86 -198.59
CA CYS A 515 -117.52 -1.48 -199.70
C CYS A 515 -119.04 -1.19 -199.66
N ALA A 516 -119.63 -1.06 -198.46
CA ALA A 516 -121.01 -0.64 -198.30
C ALA A 516 -121.23 0.82 -198.76
N TRP A 517 -120.29 1.72 -198.49
CA TRP A 517 -120.38 3.14 -198.85
C TRP A 517 -120.34 3.38 -200.37
N GLU A 518 -119.45 2.68 -201.08
CA GLU A 518 -119.35 2.80 -202.54
C GLU A 518 -120.62 2.30 -203.27
N LEU A 519 -121.23 1.22 -202.78
CA LEU A 519 -122.51 0.73 -203.29
C LEU A 519 -123.64 1.75 -203.11
N TYR A 520 -123.70 2.45 -201.97
CA TYR A 520 -124.69 3.52 -201.76
C TYR A 520 -124.47 4.71 -202.70
N ALA A 521 -123.21 5.13 -202.91
CA ALA A 521 -122.89 6.22 -203.85
C ALA A 521 -123.29 5.87 -205.30
N LEU A 522 -123.11 4.61 -205.71
CA LEU A 522 -123.53 4.14 -207.03
C LEU A 522 -125.07 4.23 -207.21
N VAL A 523 -125.84 3.81 -206.20
CA VAL A 523 -127.33 3.82 -206.22
C VAL A 523 -127.90 5.25 -206.27
N ASP A 524 -127.32 6.19 -205.52
CA ASP A 524 -127.74 7.60 -205.55
C ASP A 524 -127.51 8.25 -206.92
N SER A 525 -126.40 7.94 -207.60
CA SER A 525 -126.13 8.45 -208.95
C SER A 525 -127.17 8.01 -209.99
N VAL A 526 -127.63 6.75 -209.89
CA VAL A 526 -128.69 6.19 -210.76
C VAL A 526 -130.05 6.83 -210.47
N SER A 527 -130.33 7.19 -209.21
CA SER A 527 -131.55 7.92 -208.84
C SER A 527 -131.58 9.33 -209.45
N LYS A 528 -130.46 10.07 -209.40
CA LYS A 528 -130.35 11.40 -210.00
C LYS A 528 -130.50 11.38 -211.53
N TYR A 529 -130.00 10.35 -212.19
CA TYR A 529 -130.21 10.14 -213.63
C TYR A 529 -131.70 9.94 -213.98
N LYS A 530 -132.43 9.16 -213.16
CA LYS A 530 -133.87 8.94 -213.29
C LYS A 530 -134.70 10.21 -213.05
N GLU A 531 -134.29 11.05 -212.10
CA GLU A 531 -135.01 12.27 -211.73
C GLU A 531 -134.87 13.38 -212.78
N HIS A 532 -133.66 13.58 -213.33
CA HIS A 532 -133.44 14.50 -214.45
C HIS A 532 -134.23 14.11 -215.71
N MET A 533 -134.33 12.80 -215.99
CA MET A 533 -135.21 12.24 -217.03
C MET A 533 -136.69 12.59 -216.81
N ALA A 534 -137.17 12.57 -215.56
CA ALA A 534 -138.55 12.94 -215.24
C ALA A 534 -138.81 14.45 -215.40
N SER A 535 -137.85 15.30 -214.99
CA SER A 535 -137.94 16.75 -215.18
C SER A 535 -138.08 17.13 -216.66
N LYS A 536 -137.36 16.42 -217.54
CA LYS A 536 -137.43 16.60 -219.00
C LYS A 536 -138.84 16.42 -219.59
N ILE A 537 -139.66 15.60 -218.95
CA ILE A 537 -141.04 15.28 -219.38
C ILE A 537 -142.05 16.29 -218.81
N SER A 538 -141.81 16.82 -217.60
CA SER A 538 -142.73 17.75 -216.95
C SER A 538 -142.74 19.14 -217.61
N GLU A 539 -141.57 19.65 -218.02
CA GLU A 539 -141.45 20.94 -218.73
C GLU A 539 -142.18 20.92 -220.08
N MET A 540 -142.04 19.82 -220.84
CA MET A 540 -142.78 19.56 -222.08
C MET A 540 -144.31 19.55 -221.88
N LYS A 541 -144.79 19.34 -220.65
CA LYS A 541 -146.21 19.31 -220.30
C LYS A 541 -146.71 20.65 -219.75
N CYS A 542 -145.91 21.35 -218.94
CA CYS A 542 -146.33 22.61 -218.31
C CYS A 542 -146.56 23.71 -219.35
N ASN A 543 -145.64 23.85 -220.31
CA ASN A 543 -145.75 24.78 -221.44
C ASN A 543 -146.88 24.44 -222.44
N LEU A 544 -147.49 23.25 -222.28
CA LEU A 544 -148.68 22.79 -223.02
C LEU A 544 -149.97 23.06 -222.20
N SER A 545 -149.85 23.37 -220.90
CA SER A 545 -150.97 23.54 -219.96
C SER A 545 -151.18 24.98 -219.47
N GLU A 546 -150.15 25.83 -219.40
CA GLU A 546 -150.34 27.27 -219.12
C GLU A 546 -150.97 28.03 -220.30
N THR A 547 -151.14 27.33 -221.43
CA THR A 547 -152.18 27.56 -222.42
C THR A 547 -153.64 27.56 -221.85
N ALA A 548 -153.88 27.37 -220.52
CA ALA A 548 -155.23 27.15 -219.92
C ALA A 548 -155.55 27.45 -218.38
N GLY A 549 -154.74 28.18 -217.56
CA GLY A 549 -154.55 28.18 -216.03
C GLY A 549 -155.59 28.35 -214.81
N ALA A 550 -155.40 29.34 -213.87
CA ALA A 550 -155.17 29.39 -212.32
C ALA A 550 -156.21 29.17 -211.04
N VAL A 551 -155.84 28.66 -209.72
CA VAL A 551 -156.63 28.17 -208.37
C VAL A 551 -156.23 28.28 -206.70
N SER A 552 -156.43 27.35 -205.60
CA SER A 552 -156.64 27.56 -203.99
C SER A 552 -156.22 26.57 -202.65
N ASP A 553 -156.73 26.63 -201.29
CA ASP A 553 -156.24 26.12 -199.80
C ASP A 553 -157.24 25.40 -198.61
N SER A 554 -157.24 25.03 -197.21
CA SER A 554 -156.58 25.11 -195.73
C SER A 554 -157.10 24.27 -194.34
N TYR A 555 -156.46 24.14 -193.04
CA TYR A 555 -156.94 23.98 -191.48
C TYR A 555 -156.68 22.86 -190.21
N LYS A 556 -156.31 23.20 -188.84
CA LYS A 556 -156.74 22.90 -187.28
C LYS A 556 -156.42 21.69 -186.12
N GLY A 557 -156.52 21.81 -184.68
CA GLY A 557 -156.36 20.76 -183.44
C GLY A 557 -156.39 21.05 -181.77
N SER A 558 -156.39 20.11 -180.65
CA SER A 558 -156.36 20.22 -179.01
C SER A 558 -156.41 18.88 -177.97
N LEU A 559 -156.42 18.58 -176.54
CA LEU A 559 -156.18 19.00 -174.99
C LEU A 559 -156.52 17.99 -173.65
N LEU A 560 -155.94 17.94 -172.31
CA LEU A 560 -156.38 17.33 -170.84
C LEU A 560 -155.34 17.18 -169.51
N ALA A 561 -155.31 16.70 -168.14
CA ALA A 561 -155.98 16.13 -166.77
C ALA A 561 -155.01 15.98 -165.36
N GLN A 562 -155.03 15.48 -163.99
CA GLN A 562 -155.79 14.93 -162.66
C GLN A 562 -155.01 14.71 -161.15
N VAL A 563 -155.51 14.24 -159.87
CA VAL A 563 -154.89 14.13 -158.34
C VAL A 563 -155.49 13.08 -157.14
N SER A 564 -155.28 12.68 -155.74
CA SER A 564 -154.80 12.95 -154.19
C SER A 564 -154.56 11.68 -153.09
N LEU A 565 -154.48 11.41 -151.66
CA LEU A 565 -154.60 11.84 -150.10
C LEU A 565 -154.23 10.82 -148.78
N TRP A 566 -153.90 11.19 -147.41
CA TRP A 566 -154.35 10.68 -145.92
C TRP A 566 -153.47 10.12 -144.57
N ILE A 567 -153.91 9.93 -143.19
CA ILE A 567 -153.17 9.81 -141.73
C ILE A 567 -153.92 9.22 -140.30
N GLN A 568 -153.66 8.93 -138.89
CA GLN A 568 -152.70 8.52 -137.62
C GLN A 568 -153.26 8.22 -136.04
N THR A 569 -152.56 7.71 -134.86
CA THR A 569 -153.01 7.38 -133.31
C THR A 569 -152.03 7.15 -131.93
N THR A 570 -152.40 6.68 -130.60
CA THR A 570 -151.68 6.70 -129.14
C THR A 570 -151.52 5.50 -128.00
N ASP A 571 -150.43 5.50 -127.12
CA ASP A 571 -150.07 5.10 -125.64
C ASP A 571 -150.49 3.82 -124.77
N PRO A 572 -149.85 3.42 -123.59
CA PRO A 572 -148.82 4.05 -122.71
C PRO A 572 -147.61 3.20 -122.14
N ILE A 573 -146.65 3.89 -121.48
CA ILE A 573 -145.74 3.39 -120.39
C ILE A 573 -144.63 2.40 -120.84
N ASP A 574 -143.55 2.11 -120.10
CA ASP A 574 -142.50 2.83 -119.31
C ASP A 574 -141.46 1.70 -118.92
N TYR A 575 -140.28 1.81 -118.30
CA TYR A 575 -139.50 2.79 -117.50
C TYR A 575 -138.06 2.88 -118.10
N SER A 576 -136.96 3.48 -117.61
CA SER A 576 -136.37 3.85 -116.30
C SER A 576 -136.11 2.67 -115.32
N PHE A 577 -135.12 2.66 -114.43
CA PHE A 577 -133.96 3.52 -114.15
C PHE A 577 -132.70 2.59 -114.02
N LEU A 578 -131.48 2.96 -113.62
CA LEU A 578 -130.95 4.09 -112.84
C LEU A 578 -129.77 4.74 -113.59
#